data_AF-A0A7I7L7D6-F1
#
_entry.id   AF-A0A7I7L7D6-F1
#
_cell.length_a   1.000
_cell.length_b   1.000
_cell.length_c   1.000
_cell.angle_alpha   90.00
_cell.angle_beta   90.00
_cell.angle_gamma   90.00
#
_symmetry.space_group_name_H-M   'P 1'
#
loop_
_entity.id
_entity.type
_entity.pdbx_description
1 polymer ?
#
loop_
_entity_poly.entity_id
_entity_poly.type
_entity_poly.pdbx_seq_one_letter_code
_entity_poly.pdbx_strand_id
1 'polypeptide(L)' 'MADRPARVDDVHRIAASMPHVKRLEGPKGNPIYQVGGKSFVFFRTPQPDAADPDRGERYTDVIMLWVES' A
#
# COMPACT_ATOMS: atom_id res chain seq x y z
N MET A 1 -10.69 -16.82 -2.73
CA MET A 1 -10.65 -15.42 -3.22
C MET A 1 -11.97 -15.12 -3.90
N ALA A 2 -12.55 -13.95 -3.70
CA ALA A 2 -13.78 -13.60 -4.40
C ALA A 2 -13.47 -13.45 -5.90
N ASP A 3 -14.35 -13.96 -6.77
CA ASP A 3 -14.21 -13.93 -8.23
C ASP A 3 -14.54 -12.54 -8.82
N ARG A 4 -14.14 -11.49 -8.11
CA ARG A 4 -14.38 -10.09 -8.50
C ARG A 4 -13.06 -9.32 -8.57
N PRO A 5 -13.01 -8.23 -9.35
CA PRO A 5 -11.87 -7.32 -9.33
C PRO A 5 -11.54 -6.86 -7.90
N ALA A 6 -10.25 -6.77 -7.61
CA ALA A 6 -9.74 -6.27 -6.35
C ALA A 6 -10.05 -4.78 -6.18
N ARG A 7 -10.29 -4.36 -4.95
CA ARG A 7 -10.49 -2.96 -4.55
C ARG A 7 -9.43 -2.56 -3.53
N VAL A 8 -9.21 -1.26 -3.37
CA VAL A 8 -8.31 -0.72 -2.33
C VAL A 8 -8.72 -1.20 -0.92
N ASP A 9 -10.02 -1.33 -0.66
CA ASP A 9 -10.54 -1.89 0.60
C ASP A 9 -10.08 -3.32 0.86
N ASP A 10 -9.85 -4.12 -0.18
CA ASP A 10 -9.31 -5.47 -0.02
C ASP A 10 -7.88 -5.42 0.51
N VAL A 11 -7.07 -4.45 0.06
CA VAL A 11 -5.71 -4.23 0.58
C VAL A 11 -5.77 -3.86 2.06
N HIS A 12 -6.65 -2.93 2.43
CA HIS A 12 -6.83 -2.55 3.83
C HIS A 12 -7.24 -3.73 4.71
N ARG A 13 -8.21 -4.52 4.26
CA ARG A 13 -8.69 -5.69 4.99
C ARG A 13 -7.61 -6.76 5.13
N ILE A 14 -6.87 -7.06 4.06
CA ILE A 14 -5.82 -8.07 4.08
C ILE A 14 -4.66 -7.62 4.97
N ALA A 15 -4.18 -6.38 4.82
CA ALA A 15 -3.10 -5.86 5.65
C ALA A 15 -3.47 -5.84 7.14
N ALA A 16 -4.73 -5.49 7.48
CA ALA A 16 -5.24 -5.52 8.85
C ALA A 16 -5.38 -6.94 9.43
N SER A 17 -5.35 -7.98 8.60
CA SER A 17 -5.45 -9.38 9.06
C SER A 17 -4.12 -9.98 9.53
N MET A 18 -3.00 -9.27 9.34
CA MET A 18 -1.68 -9.73 9.79
C MET A 18 -1.59 -9.78 11.32
N PRO A 19 -1.09 -10.90 11.91
CA PRO A 19 -0.86 -10.96 13.35
C PRO A 19 0.03 -9.81 13.83
N HIS A 20 -0.35 -9.20 14.95
CA HIS A 20 0.37 -8.09 15.59
C HIS A 20 0.47 -6.80 14.75
N VAL A 21 -0.37 -6.66 13.72
CA VAL A 21 -0.38 -5.45 12.89
C VAL A 21 -0.76 -4.21 13.69
N LYS A 22 -0.10 -3.10 13.39
CA LYS A 22 -0.50 -1.76 13.80
C LYS A 22 -0.79 -0.92 12.56
N ARG A 23 -1.95 -0.27 12.53
CA ARG A 23 -2.27 0.77 11.55
C ARG A 23 -1.90 2.12 12.13
N LEU A 24 -1.07 2.87 11.41
CA LEU A 24 -0.69 4.23 11.72
C LEU A 24 -1.19 5.18 10.62
N GLU A 25 -1.32 6.45 10.96
CA GLU A 25 -1.55 7.51 9.98
C GLU A 25 -0.21 8.15 9.63
N GLY A 26 0.11 8.15 8.35
CA GLY A 26 1.28 8.83 7.82
C GLY A 26 1.10 10.34 7.82
N PRO A 27 2.17 11.11 7.50
CA PRO A 27 2.17 12.57 7.57
C PRO A 27 1.11 13.28 6.72
N LYS A 28 0.52 12.58 5.74
CA LYS A 28 -0.53 13.08 4.85
C LYS A 28 -1.90 12.42 5.08
N GLY A 29 -2.09 11.74 6.22
CA GLY A 29 -3.29 10.98 6.54
C GLY A 29 -3.38 9.60 5.87
N ASN A 30 -2.35 9.21 5.10
CA ASN A 30 -2.30 7.93 4.42
C ASN A 30 -2.09 6.77 5.40
N PRO A 31 -2.78 5.63 5.25
CA PRO A 31 -2.60 4.49 6.15
C PRO A 31 -1.25 3.79 5.93
N ILE A 32 -0.63 3.41 7.05
CA ILE A 32 0.61 2.63 7.11
C ILE A 32 0.35 1.40 7.98
N TYR A 33 0.70 0.22 7.49
CA TYR A 33 0.58 -1.04 8.23
C TYR A 33 1.97 -1.55 8.62
N GLN A 34 2.14 -1.87 9.91
CA GLN A 34 3.41 -2.32 10.48
C GLN A 34 3.27 -3.61 11.28
N VAL A 35 4.32 -4.44 11.26
CA VAL A 35 4.51 -5.53 12.24
C VAL A 35 5.88 -5.33 12.87
N GLY A 36 5.97 -5.41 14.20
CA GLY A 36 7.24 -5.21 14.93
C GLY A 36 7.91 -3.85 14.66
N GLY A 37 7.13 -2.82 14.35
CA GLY A 37 7.65 -1.48 14.02
C GLY A 37 8.17 -1.31 12.60
N LYS A 38 8.11 -2.36 11.76
CA LYS A 38 8.51 -2.31 10.34
C LYS A 38 7.28 -2.21 9.45
N SER A 39 7.26 -1.22 8.55
CA SER A 39 6.18 -1.01 7.59
C SER A 39 6.21 -2.05 6.47
N PHE A 40 5.06 -2.62 6.12
CA PHE A 40 4.94 -3.59 5.03
C PHE A 40 3.88 -3.23 3.99
N VAL A 41 2.91 -2.37 4.32
CA VAL A 41 2.01 -1.73 3.34
C VAL A 41 1.87 -0.24 3.65
N PHE A 42 2.08 0.63 2.67
CA PHE A 42 1.85 2.07 2.84
C PHE A 42 1.55 2.79 1.53
N PHE A 43 0.71 3.83 1.62
CA PHE A 43 0.21 4.60 0.48
C PHE A 43 1.03 5.88 0.33
N ARG A 44 1.61 6.09 -0.85
CA ARG A 44 2.56 7.19 -1.11
C ARG A 44 1.98 8.21 -2.08
N THR A 45 2.64 9.37 -2.13
CA THR A 45 2.53 10.30 -3.25
C THR A 45 3.09 9.70 -4.55
N PRO A 46 2.87 10.35 -5.72
CA PRO A 46 3.48 9.92 -6.97
C PRO A 46 4.98 9.74 -6.88
N GLN A 47 5.49 8.67 -7.49
CA GLN A 47 6.88 8.26 -7.33
C GLN A 47 7.57 8.01 -8.66
N PRO A 48 8.89 8.21 -8.76
CA PRO A 48 9.62 8.11 -10.03
C PRO A 48 9.58 6.71 -10.63
N ASP A 49 9.46 5.68 -9.79
CA ASP A 49 9.42 4.26 -10.15
C ASP A 49 8.01 3.75 -10.50
N ALA A 50 6.99 4.60 -10.34
CA ALA A 50 5.58 4.28 -10.61
C ALA A 50 5.02 5.24 -11.66
N ALA A 51 5.28 4.94 -12.92
CA ALA A 51 4.80 5.73 -14.06
C ALA A 51 4.09 4.87 -15.10
N ASP A 52 3.17 5.48 -15.83
CA ASP A 52 2.54 4.92 -17.02
C ASP A 52 3.62 4.63 -18.06
N PRO A 53 3.75 3.38 -18.55
CA PRO A 53 4.83 2.99 -19.46
C PRO A 53 4.70 3.62 -20.86
N ASP A 54 3.49 4.02 -21.26
CA ASP A 54 3.21 4.59 -22.57
C ASP A 54 3.34 6.12 -22.56
N ARG A 55 2.92 6.77 -21.45
CA ARG A 55 2.87 8.24 -21.33
C ARG A 55 3.99 8.83 -20.48
N GLY A 56 4.61 8.05 -19.61
CA GLY A 56 5.61 8.51 -18.65
C GLY A 56 5.03 9.32 -17.47
N GLU A 57 3.71 9.46 -17.39
CA GLU A 57 3.03 10.17 -16.30
C GLU A 57 3.09 9.36 -15.00
N ARG A 58 3.39 10.00 -13.86
CA ARG A 58 3.47 9.30 -12.58
C ARG A 58 2.08 8.96 -12.05
N TYR A 59 1.89 7.73 -11.60
CA TYR A 59 0.67 7.33 -10.90
C TYR A 59 0.51 8.13 -9.61
N THR A 60 -0.72 8.56 -9.32
CA THR A 60 -1.02 9.35 -8.13
C THR A 60 -1.47 8.50 -6.94
N ASP A 61 -1.75 7.24 -7.20
CA ASP A 61 -2.36 6.23 -6.36
C ASP A 61 -1.40 5.06 -6.08
N VAL A 62 -0.18 5.39 -5.62
CA VAL A 62 0.89 4.41 -5.42
C VAL A 62 0.75 3.68 -4.07
N ILE A 63 0.71 2.35 -4.12
CA ILE A 63 0.80 1.46 -2.96
C ILE A 63 2.18 0.80 -2.95
N MET A 64 2.91 0.92 -1.84
CA MET A 64 4.17 0.21 -1.63
C MET A 64 3.95 -1.03 -0.75
N LEU A 65 4.39 -2.18 -1.26
CA LEU A 65 4.40 -3.46 -0.55
C LEU A 65 5.86 -3.82 -0.25
N TRP A 66 6.22 -3.88 1.03
CA TRP A 66 7.55 -4.33 1.44
C TRP A 66 7.50 -5.82 1.76
N VAL A 67 8.18 -6.61 0.97
CA VAL A 67 8.36 -8.06 1.17
C VAL A 67 9.85 -8.35 1.41
N GLU A 68 10.15 -9.42 2.14
CA GLU A 68 11.52 -9.93 2.22
C GLU A 68 11.97 -10.39 0.82
N SER A 69 13.24 -10.16 0.50
CA SER A 69 13.85 -10.51 -0.79
C SER A 69 14.50 -11.88 -0.75
#